data_AF-A0A7W9G5M3-F1
#
_entry.id   AF-A0A7W9G5M3-F1
#
_cell.length_a   1.000
_cell.length_b   1.000
_cell.length_c   1.000
_cell.angle_alpha   90.00
_cell.angle_beta   90.00
_cell.angle_gamma   90.00
#
_symmetry.space_group_name_H-M   'P 1'
#
loop_
_entity.id
_entity.type
_entity.pdbx_description
1 polymer ?
#
loop_
_entity_poly.entity_id
_entity_poly.type
_entity_poly.pdbx_seq_one_letter_code
_entity_poly.pdbx_strand_id
1 'polypeptide(L)' 'MSDQHIDPSGSTQQFKAFAQRREQEAAAAPKKSPLVPIIAVVVAIVIVGVAAFLLLK' A
#
# COMPACT_ATOMS: atom_id res chain seq x y z
N MET A 1 5.71 9.29 -40.92
CA MET A 1 4.36 9.53 -40.37
C MET A 1 3.98 8.28 -39.63
N SER A 2 3.92 8.30 -38.30
CA SER A 2 3.38 7.17 -37.54
C SER A 2 1.87 7.24 -37.76
N ASP A 3 1.36 6.48 -38.73
CA ASP A 3 -0.08 6.28 -38.87
C ASP A 3 -0.58 5.68 -37.56
N GLN A 4 -1.09 6.56 -36.70
CA GLN A 4 -1.60 6.18 -35.39
C GLN A 4 -2.95 5.54 -35.68
N HIS A 5 -2.93 4.25 -36.01
CA HIS A 5 -4.11 3.46 -36.24
C HIS A 5 -4.95 3.47 -34.95
N ILE A 6 -5.92 4.37 -34.92
CA ILE A 6 -6.86 4.53 -33.82
C ILE A 6 -7.81 3.34 -33.95
N ASP A 7 -7.73 2.44 -32.98
CA ASP A 7 -8.68 1.35 -32.84
C ASP A 7 -10.10 1.93 -32.68
N PRO A 8 -11.00 1.75 -33.66
CA PRO A 8 -12.33 2.35 -33.64
C PRO A 8 -13.21 1.78 -32.52
N SER A 9 -12.88 0.59 -32.01
CA SER A 9 -13.57 -0.03 -30.88
C SER A 9 -13.08 0.46 -29.52
N GLY A 10 -11.94 1.18 -29.48
CA GLY A 10 -11.33 1.68 -28.25
C GLY A 10 -10.76 0.59 -27.32
N SER A 11 -10.86 -0.68 -27.67
CA SER A 11 -10.41 -1.81 -26.83
C SER A 11 -8.92 -1.73 -26.50
N THR A 12 -8.10 -1.35 -27.48
CA THR A 12 -6.66 -1.20 -27.34
C THR A 12 -6.30 -0.05 -26.40
N GLN A 13 -7.06 1.05 -26.44
CA GLN A 13 -6.86 2.19 -25.55
C GLN A 13 -7.25 1.84 -24.10
N GLN A 14 -8.32 1.07 -23.91
CA GLN A 14 -8.72 0.58 -22.58
C GLN A 14 -7.67 -0.37 -21.98
N PHE A 15 -7.14 -1.29 -22.78
CA PHE A 15 -6.04 -2.16 -22.34
C PHE A 15 -4.79 -1.36 -21.97
N LYS A 16 -4.42 -0.37 -22.80
CA LYS A 16 -3.30 0.54 -22.51
C LYS A 16 -3.49 1.29 -21.21
N ALA A 17 -4.68 1.83 -20.98
CA ALA A 17 -5.01 2.55 -19.75
C ALA A 17 -4.95 1.63 -18.53
N PHE A 18 -5.44 0.39 -18.64
CA PHE A 18 -5.33 -0.61 -17.58
C PHE A 18 -3.87 -0.99 -17.28
N ALA A 19 -3.07 -1.28 -18.30
CA ALA A 19 -1.66 -1.64 -18.17
C ALA A 19 -0.87 -0.50 -17.51
N GLN A 20 -1.08 0.75 -17.95
CA GLN A 20 -0.46 1.93 -17.35
C GLN A 20 -0.85 2.11 -15.88
N ARG A 21 -2.11 1.88 -15.49
CA ARG A 21 -2.51 1.91 -14.07
C ARG A 21 -1.79 0.84 -13.25
N ARG A 22 -1.63 -0.37 -13.78
CA ARG A 22 -0.91 -1.47 -13.11
C ARG A 22 0.56 -1.15 -12.94
N GLU A 23 1.21 -0.58 -13.96
CA GLU A 23 2.60 -0.14 -13.88
C GLU A 23 2.78 0.99 -12.86
N GLN A 24 1.85 1.96 -12.82
CA GLN A 24 1.85 3.02 -11.80
C GLN A 24 1.61 2.48 -10.38
N GLU A 25 0.74 1.50 -10.21
CA GLU A 25 0.50 0.84 -8.92
C GLU A 25 1.71 0.02 -8.46
N ALA A 26 2.42 -0.63 -9.39
CA ALA A 26 3.65 -1.35 -9.11
C ALA A 26 4.82 -0.41 -8.77
N ALA A 27 4.86 0.78 -9.39
CA ALA A 27 5.84 1.83 -9.08
C ALA A 27 5.46 2.67 -7.84
N ALA A 28 4.20 2.59 -7.39
CA ALA A 28 3.76 3.29 -6.20
C ALA A 28 4.35 2.63 -4.95
N ALA A 29 5.00 3.44 -4.11
CA ALA A 29 5.49 2.95 -2.82
C ALA A 29 4.34 2.35 -2.01
N PRO A 30 4.53 1.19 -1.37
CA PRO A 30 3.48 0.54 -0.59
C PRO A 30 2.96 1.52 0.46
N LYS A 31 1.64 1.71 0.50
CA LYS A 31 0.99 2.58 1.49
C LYS A 31 1.26 2.00 2.88
N LYS A 32 2.07 2.70 3.68
CA LYS A 32 2.37 2.27 5.05
C LYS A 32 1.07 2.28 5.86
N SER A 33 0.62 1.10 6.27
CA SER A 33 -0.57 0.96 7.10
C SER A 33 -0.32 1.60 8.48
N PRO A 34 -1.25 2.42 9.00
CA PRO A 34 -1.14 2.97 10.35
C PRO A 34 -1.26 1.89 11.42
N LEU A 35 -1.66 0.66 11.06
CA LEU A 35 -1.82 -0.45 11.99
C LEU A 35 -0.49 -0.87 12.63
N VAL A 36 0.61 -0.83 11.86
CA VAL A 36 1.94 -1.25 12.34
C VAL A 36 2.42 -0.38 13.53
N PRO A 37 2.45 0.96 13.44
CA PRO A 37 2.83 1.78 14.59
C PRO A 37 1.85 1.67 15.76
N ILE A 38 0.55 1.48 15.50
CA ILE A 38 -0.44 1.27 16.58
C ILE A 38 -0.14 0.00 17.36
N ILE A 39 0.09 -1.13 16.67
CA ILE A 39 0.44 -2.39 17.33
C ILE A 39 1.73 -2.24 18.15
N ALA A 40 2.75 -1.56 17.59
CA ALA A 40 4.00 -1.33 18.30
C ALA A 40 3.81 -0.57 19.63
N VAL A 41 2.98 0.48 19.63
CA VAL A 41 2.66 1.26 20.83
C VAL A 41 1.90 0.42 21.85
N VAL A 42 0.89 -0.34 21.42
CA VAL A 42 0.10 -1.20 22.31
C VAL A 42 1.00 -2.24 22.99
N VAL A 43 1.87 -2.90 22.23
CA VAL A 43 2.83 -3.89 22.77
C VAL A 43 3.78 -3.23 23.77
N ALA A 44 4.30 -2.05 23.47
CA ALA A 44 5.17 -1.33 24.39
C ALA A 44 4.48 -1.01 25.73
N ILE A 45 3.21 -0.55 25.69
CA ILE A 45 2.42 -0.28 26.89
C ILE A 45 2.22 -1.56 27.71
N VAL A 46 1.89 -2.68 27.05
CA VAL A 46 1.71 -3.97 27.73
C VAL A 46 3.00 -4.41 28.41
N ILE A 47 4.15 -4.33 27.73
CA ILE A 47 5.45 -4.70 28.32
C ILE A 47 5.75 -3.85 29.56
N VAL A 48 5.55 -2.53 29.47
CA VAL A 48 5.77 -1.61 30.61
C VAL A 48 4.82 -1.94 31.75
N GLY A 49 3.55 -2.19 31.47
CA GLY A 49 2.56 -2.56 32.48
C GLY A 49 2.90 -3.88 33.18
N VAL A 50 3.33 -4.89 32.43
CA VAL A 50 3.79 -6.18 32.99
C VAL A 50 5.05 -6.00 33.83
N ALA A 51 6.03 -5.23 33.34
CA ALA A 51 7.26 -4.97 34.09
C ALA A 51 6.95 -4.24 35.41
N ALA A 52 6.10 -3.21 35.37
CA ALA A 52 5.66 -2.50 36.57
C ALA A 52 4.92 -3.42 37.53
N PHE A 53 4.01 -4.27 37.03
CA PHE A 53 3.29 -5.25 37.86
C PHE A 53 4.25 -6.22 38.55
N LEU A 54 5.26 -6.74 37.83
CA LEU A 54 6.25 -7.65 38.41
C LEU A 54 7.18 -6.97 39.42
N LEU A 55 7.46 -5.67 39.25
CA LEU A 55 8.30 -4.89 40.17
C LEU A 55 7.57 -4.43 41.43
N LEU A 56 6.25 -4.20 41.34
CA LEU A 56 5.42 -3.71 42.45
C LEU A 56 4.74 -4.84 43.26
N LYS A 57 4.89 -6.09 42.84
CA LYS A 57 4.29 -7.29 43.44
C LYS A 57 5.33 -8.06 44.24
#